data_AF-A0A3D5EBM5-F1
#
_entry.id   AF-A0A3D5EBM5-F1
#
_cell.length_a   1.000
_cell.length_b   1.000
_cell.length_c   1.000
_cell.angle_alpha   90.00
_cell.angle_beta   90.00
_cell.angle_gamma   90.00
#
_symmetry.space_group_name_H-M   'P 1'
#
loop_
_entity.id
_entity.type
_entity.pdbx_description
1 polymer ?
#
loop_
_entity_poly.entity_id
_entity_poly.type
_entity_poly.pdbx_seq_one_letter_code
_entity_poly.pdbx_strand_id
1 'polypeptide(L)' 'MLNKDLELTLNAAFREARTRRHEFMTVEHLLLALLDNPSAG' A
#
# COMPACT_ATOMS: atom_id res chain seq x y z
N MET A 1 -9.35 -14.04 -3.90
CA MET A 1 -7.94 -13.65 -3.74
C MET A 1 -7.76 -12.28 -4.33
N LEU A 2 -6.96 -11.42 -3.70
CA LEU A 2 -6.62 -10.13 -4.29
C LEU A 2 -5.83 -10.37 -5.58
N ASN A 3 -5.90 -9.42 -6.51
CA ASN A 3 -5.03 -9.43 -7.69
C ASN A 3 -3.55 -9.35 -7.21
N LYS A 4 -2.62 -9.95 -7.96
CA LYS A 4 -1.20 -10.04 -7.57
C LYS A 4 -0.52 -8.66 -7.53
N ASP A 5 -0.86 -7.75 -8.42
CA ASP A 5 -0.38 -6.36 -8.43
C ASP A 5 -0.86 -5.58 -7.20
N LEU A 6 -2.09 -5.83 -6.76
CA LEU A 6 -2.68 -5.24 -5.56
C LEU A 6 -1.97 -5.76 -4.31
N GLU A 7 -1.68 -7.06 -4.22
CA GLU A 7 -0.88 -7.62 -3.12
C GLU A 7 0.54 -7.04 -3.07
N LEU A 8 1.19 -6.83 -4.22
CA LEU A 8 2.50 -6.18 -4.29
C LEU A 8 2.44 -4.73 -3.82
N THR A 9 1.41 -3.99 -4.25
CA THR A 9 1.17 -2.59 -3.86
C THR A 9 0.99 -2.45 -2.35
N LEU A 10 0.14 -3.28 -1.76
CA LEU A 10 -0.10 -3.28 -0.32
C LEU A 10 1.15 -3.64 0.49
N ASN A 11 1.94 -4.61 0.01
CA ASN A 11 3.22 -4.96 0.64
C ASN A 11 4.24 -3.82 0.60
N ALA A 12 4.29 -3.06 -0.49
CA ALA A 12 5.15 -1.88 -0.60
C ALA A 12 4.73 -0.80 0.41
N ALA A 13 3.43 -0.49 0.47
CA ALA A 13 2.88 0.47 1.43
C ALA A 13 3.19 0.10 2.89
N PHE A 14 3.07 -1.19 3.22
CA PHE A 14 3.39 -1.70 4.55
C PHE A 14 4.88 -1.55 4.90
N ARG A 15 5.78 -1.87 3.97
CA ARG A 15 7.23 -1.69 4.15
C ARG A 15 7.59 -0.23 4.32
N GLU A 16 6.94 0.65 3.57
CA GLU A 16 7.15 2.09 3.68
C GLU A 16 6.71 2.61 5.04
N ALA A 17 5.50 2.25 5.49
CA ALA A 17 5.01 2.63 6.81
C ALA A 17 5.97 2.20 7.92
N ARG A 18 6.49 0.97 7.84
CA ARG A 18 7.48 0.44 8.78
C ARG A 18 8.82 1.16 8.71
N THR A 19 9.30 1.50 7.51
CA THR A 19 10.57 2.21 7.31
C THR A 19 10.53 3.61 7.90
N ARG A 20 9.36 4.27 7.80
CA ARG A 20 9.09 5.57 8.42
C ARG A 20 8.77 5.48 9.92
N ARG A 21 8.81 4.27 10.50
CA ARG A 21 8.48 3.97 11.91
C ARG A 21 7.06 4.39 12.30
N HIS A 22 6.13 4.34 11.36
CA HIS A 22 4.71 4.48 11.68
C HIS A 22 4.26 3.26 12.49
N GLU A 23 3.62 3.51 13.62
CA GLU A 23 3.13 2.46 14.52
C GLU A 23 2.05 1.61 13.85
N PHE A 24 1.25 2.24 12.98
CA PHE A 24 0.20 1.58 12.22
C PHE A 24 0.21 2.04 10.76
N MET A 25 -0.20 1.13 9.88
CA MET A 25 -0.62 1.49 8.53
C MET A 25 -2.06 2.01 8.60
N THR A 26 -2.28 3.23 8.14
CA THR A 26 -3.60 3.87 8.11
C THR A 26 -4.23 3.78 6.71
N VAL A 27 -5.51 4.13 6.62
CA VAL A 27 -6.23 4.26 5.32
C VAL A 27 -5.56 5.26 4.37
N GLU A 28 -4.82 6.24 4.90
CA GLU A 28 -4.09 7.22 4.09
C GLU A 28 -2.93 6.58 3.31
N HIS A 29 -2.20 5.65 3.94
CA HIS A 29 -1.13 4.89 3.29
C HIS A 29 -1.69 3.94 2.22
N LEU A 30 -2.84 3.35 2.50
CA LEU A 30 -3.55 2.49 1.55
C LEU A 30 -4.05 3.29 0.35
N LEU A 31 -4.68 4.44 0.60
CA LEU A 31 -5.16 5.32 -0.46
C LEU A 31 -4.01 5.80 -1.34
N LEU A 32 -2.90 6.25 -0.74
CA LEU A 32 -1.71 6.67 -1.48
C LEU A 32 -1.17 5.54 -2.37
N ALA A 33 -1.00 4.34 -1.81
CA ALA A 33 -0.50 3.21 -2.58
C ALA A 33 -1.44 2.78 -3.72
N LEU A 34 -2.75 2.93 -3.53
CA LEU A 34 -3.74 2.65 -4.57
C LEU A 34 -3.75 3.71 -5.67
N LEU A 35 -3.53 4.98 -5.35
CA LEU A 35 -3.42 6.05 -6.36
C LEU A 35 -2.19 5.85 -7.26
N ASP A 36 -1.11 5.30 -6.72
CA ASP A 36 0.11 4.98 -7.46
C ASP A 36 0.02 3.65 -8.23
N ASN A 37 -1.07 2.89 -8.07
CA ASN A 37 -1.29 1.65 -8.78
C ASN A 37 -2.15 1.88 -10.04
N PRO A 38 -1.57 1.77 -11.25
CA PRO A 38 -2.29 1.99 -12.51
C PRO A 38 -3.42 0.98 -12.76
N SER A 39 -3.44 -0.15 -12.03
CA SER A 39 -4.49 -1.17 -12.06
C SER A 39 -5.62 -0.94 -11.05
N ALA A 40 -5.52 0.11 -10.21
CA ALA A 40 -6.58 0.50 -9.29
C ALA A 40 -7.62 1.45 -9.93
N GLY A 41 -7.33 1.96 -11.13
CA GLY A 41 -8.22 2.78 -11.96
C GLY A 41 -9.05 1.97 -12.94
#